data_AF-R9IHM8-F1
#
_entry.id   AF-R9IHM8-F1
#
_cell.length_a   1.000
_cell.length_b   1.000
_cell.length_c   1.000
_cell.angle_alpha   90.00
_cell.angle_beta   90.00
_cell.angle_gamma   90.00
#
_symmetry.space_group_name_H-M   'P 1'
#
loop_
_entity.id
_entity.type
_entity.pdbx_description
1 polymer ?
#
loop_
_entity_poly.entity_id
_entity_poly.type
_entity_poly.pdbx_seq_one_letter_code
_entity_poly.pdbx_strand_id
1 'polypeptide(L)'
;MICQKSFRLIGNGRVKYMKVETIYKSDFTENHRLDSSFYLSSGATADRIIKNYIKSGEYICLGDKGLANVWQPGRNIIAYAGENEEYVPYLQPYDILEYMPIERSRLSSHQNDIDSLRVEKGTILQTCSGRNLGPLVISDKYLEKFVFGSDLIRIKIYDEEIKYYVYAFFLHG
;
A
#
# COMPACT_ATOMS: atom_id res chain seq x y z
N MET A 1 -4.83 1.68 26.46
CA MET A 1 -3.46 1.46 27.00
C MET A 1 -3.27 -0.05 27.18
N ILE A 2 -2.61 -0.72 26.24
CA ILE A 2 -2.33 -2.17 26.32
C ILE A 2 -0.88 -2.31 26.76
N CYS A 3 -0.67 -2.83 27.96
CA CYS A 3 0.66 -3.07 28.52
C CYS A 3 0.87 -4.59 28.60
N GLN A 4 1.55 -5.17 27.62
CA GLN A 4 2.04 -6.53 27.73
C GLN A 4 3.20 -6.54 28.73
N LYS A 5 2.97 -7.10 29.92
CA LYS A 5 4.03 -7.34 30.91
C LYS A 5 4.33 -8.84 30.93
N SER A 6 5.60 -9.17 30.70
CA SER A 6 6.10 -10.53 30.91
C SER A 6 6.72 -10.62 32.30
N PHE A 7 6.20 -11.52 33.14
CA PHE A 7 6.75 -11.75 34.48
C PHE A 7 7.70 -12.95 34.47
N ARG A 8 8.86 -12.80 35.12
CA ARG A 8 9.86 -13.86 35.28
C ARG A 8 9.50 -14.68 36.51
N LEU A 9 9.12 -15.95 36.31
CA LEU A 9 8.94 -16.91 37.40
C LEU A 9 10.21 -17.74 37.54
N ILE A 10 10.77 -17.76 38.75
CA ILE A 10 11.94 -18.56 39.11
C ILE A 10 11.43 -19.79 39.88
N GLY A 11 11.58 -20.98 39.30
CA GLY A 11 11.27 -22.25 39.98
C GLY A 11 12.13 -23.39 39.45
N ASN A 12 12.72 -24.19 40.36
CA ASN A 12 13.54 -25.39 40.09
C ASN A 12 14.50 -25.25 38.88
N GLY A 13 15.31 -24.20 38.86
CA GLY A 13 16.37 -24.02 37.84
C GLY A 13 15.88 -23.75 36.41
N ARG A 14 14.56 -23.63 36.17
CA ARG A 14 13.99 -23.27 34.86
C ARG A 14 13.32 -21.90 34.94
N VAL A 15 13.74 -20.99 34.06
CA VAL A 15 13.07 -19.69 33.90
C VAL A 15 11.79 -19.92 33.09
N LYS A 16 10.63 -19.63 33.68
CA LYS A 16 9.35 -19.60 32.98
C LYS A 16 8.88 -18.16 32.84
N TYR A 17 8.50 -17.78 31.61
CA TYR A 17 7.89 -16.48 31.34
C TYR A 17 6.38 -16.64 31.34
N MET A 18 5.70 -15.85 32.17
CA MET A 18 4.24 -15.76 32.18
C MET A 18 3.80 -14.56 31.35
N LYS A 19 2.98 -14.81 30.32
CA LYS A 19 2.32 -13.76 29.55
C LYS A 19 1.04 -13.35 30.25
N VAL A 20 0.83 -12.05 30.39
CA VAL A 20 -0.37 -11.46 31.01
C VAL A 20 -0.92 -10.40 30.07
N GLU A 21 -2.25 -10.36 29.94
CA GLU A 21 -2.99 -9.42 29.09
C GLU A 21 -4.27 -8.96 29.79
N THR A 22 -4.73 -7.76 29.44
CA THR A 22 -5.98 -7.19 29.98
C THR A 22 -7.09 -7.34 28.96
N ILE A 23 -8.04 -8.24 29.20
CA ILE A 23 -9.22 -8.43 28.34
C ILE A 23 -10.40 -7.58 28.80
N TYR A 24 -11.31 -7.26 27.89
CA TYR A 24 -12.54 -6.55 28.22
C TYR A 24 -13.63 -7.52 28.65
N LYS A 25 -14.60 -7.03 29.44
CA LYS A 25 -15.79 -7.82 29.81
C LYS A 25 -16.57 -8.33 28.58
N SER A 26 -16.62 -7.53 27.51
CA SER A 26 -17.28 -7.89 26.25
C SER A 26 -16.68 -9.14 25.60
N ASP A 27 -15.35 -9.29 25.67
CA ASP A 27 -14.63 -10.43 25.09
C ASP A 27 -15.12 -11.75 25.70
N PHE A 28 -15.55 -11.68 26.97
CA PHE A 28 -16.07 -12.79 27.73
C PHE A 28 -17.52 -13.13 27.41
N THR A 29 -18.37 -12.11 27.30
CA THR A 29 -19.81 -12.27 27.10
C THR A 29 -20.16 -12.71 25.68
N GLU A 30 -19.32 -12.41 24.71
CA GLU A 30 -19.55 -12.73 23.29
C GLU A 30 -19.01 -14.11 22.90
N ASN A 31 -17.86 -14.53 23.46
CA ASN A 31 -17.20 -15.77 23.06
C ASN A 31 -17.49 -16.97 23.97
N HIS A 32 -18.06 -16.74 25.15
CA HIS A 32 -18.35 -17.76 26.18
C HIS A 32 -17.14 -18.67 26.53
N ARG A 33 -15.91 -18.18 26.33
CA ARG A 33 -14.65 -18.91 26.56
C ARG A 33 -13.83 -18.30 27.68
N LEU A 34 -13.13 -19.14 28.44
CA LEU A 34 -12.25 -18.77 29.57
C LEU A 34 -10.77 -19.13 29.36
N ASP A 35 -10.42 -19.67 28.19
CA ASP A 35 -9.08 -20.21 27.96
C ASP A 35 -8.06 -19.09 27.76
N SER A 36 -7.05 -19.02 28.64
CA SER A 36 -6.00 -18.01 28.55
C SER A 36 -5.22 -18.08 27.24
N SER A 37 -5.00 -19.28 26.69
CA SER A 37 -4.31 -19.49 25.42
C SER A 37 -5.04 -18.85 24.22
N PHE A 38 -6.37 -18.78 24.27
CA PHE A 38 -7.18 -18.14 23.23
C PHE A 38 -6.95 -16.63 23.23
N TYR A 39 -7.11 -15.99 24.40
CA TYR A 39 -6.97 -14.54 24.55
C TYR A 39 -5.52 -14.05 24.47
N LEU A 40 -4.55 -14.89 24.83
CA LEU A 40 -3.11 -14.60 24.71
C LEU A 40 -2.54 -14.94 23.32
N SER A 41 -3.36 -15.43 22.39
CA SER A 41 -2.92 -15.67 21.04
C SER A 41 -2.57 -14.35 20.32
N SER A 42 -1.60 -14.41 19.41
CA SER A 42 -1.23 -13.26 18.59
C SER A 42 -2.41 -12.75 17.75
N GLY A 43 -3.25 -13.65 17.25
CA GLY A 43 -4.46 -13.31 16.48
C GLY A 43 -5.48 -12.54 17.32
N ALA A 44 -5.83 -13.02 18.51
CA ALA A 44 -6.76 -12.32 19.40
C ALA A 44 -6.21 -10.95 19.85
N THR A 45 -4.89 -10.88 20.08
CA THR A 45 -4.22 -9.62 20.41
C THR A 45 -4.32 -8.62 19.27
N ALA A 46 -4.02 -9.04 18.03
CA ALA A 46 -4.07 -8.21 16.84
C ALA A 46 -5.51 -7.74 16.55
N ASP A 47 -6.49 -8.64 16.60
CA ASP A 47 -7.91 -8.33 16.38
C ASP A 47 -8.40 -7.25 17.36
N ARG A 48 -8.04 -7.37 18.64
CA ARG A 48 -8.40 -6.37 19.65
C ARG A 48 -7.70 -5.03 19.44
N ILE A 49 -6.43 -5.03 19.03
CA ILE A 49 -5.72 -3.80 18.67
C ILE A 49 -6.45 -3.11 17.52
N ILE A 50 -6.77 -3.85 16.45
CA ILE A 50 -7.47 -3.33 15.27
C ILE A 50 -8.86 -2.79 15.66
N LYS A 51 -9.66 -3.56 16.40
CA LYS A 51 -11.00 -3.12 16.88
C LYS A 51 -10.94 -1.86 17.72
N ASN A 52 -9.92 -1.72 18.57
CA ASN A 52 -9.74 -0.52 19.37
C ASN A 52 -9.35 0.70 18.52
N TYR A 53 -8.47 0.51 17.52
CA TYR A 53 -8.12 1.56 16.56
C TYR A 53 -9.31 1.97 15.68
N ILE A 54 -10.14 1.04 15.23
CA ILE A 54 -11.36 1.36 14.49
C ILE A 54 -12.32 2.19 15.36
N LYS A 55 -12.47 1.82 16.64
CA LYS A 55 -13.32 2.55 17.59
C LYS A 55 -12.81 3.95 17.93
N SER A 56 -11.49 4.19 17.91
CA SER A 56 -10.95 5.53 18.15
C SER A 56 -11.24 6.48 16.98
N GLY A 57 -11.58 5.95 15.80
CA GLY A 57 -11.80 6.74 14.59
C GLY A 57 -10.51 7.38 14.06
N GLU A 58 -9.35 6.92 14.53
CA GLU A 58 -8.06 7.39 14.03
C GLU A 58 -7.79 6.77 12.66
N TYR A 59 -7.68 7.61 11.64
CA TYR A 59 -7.24 7.21 10.31
C TYR A 59 -5.88 7.82 10.00
N ILE A 60 -5.17 7.18 9.06
CA ILE A 60 -3.92 7.67 8.53
C ILE A 60 -4.14 7.97 7.06
N CYS A 61 -4.04 9.24 6.69
CA CYS A 61 -3.87 9.61 5.29
C CYS A 61 -2.47 9.20 4.84
N LEU A 62 -2.40 8.42 3.76
CA LEU A 62 -1.14 7.82 3.30
C LEU A 62 -0.06 8.86 2.99
N GLY A 63 -0.46 10.04 2.49
CA GLY A 63 0.44 11.15 2.20
C GLY A 63 0.84 12.01 3.41
N ASP A 64 0.03 12.06 4.48
CA ASP A 64 0.20 13.06 5.55
C ASP A 64 1.30 12.70 6.56
N LYS A 65 1.63 11.41 6.70
CA LYS A 65 2.58 10.91 7.71
C LYS A 65 3.97 10.59 7.16
N GLY A 66 4.27 11.00 5.93
CA GLY A 66 5.54 10.66 5.26
C GLY A 66 5.71 9.15 5.01
N LEU A 67 4.63 8.37 5.12
CA LEU A 67 4.62 6.94 4.84
C LEU A 67 4.78 6.66 3.34
N ALA A 68 4.12 7.48 2.52
CA ALA A 68 4.25 7.42 1.09
C ALA A 68 4.38 8.83 0.49
N ASN A 69 5.07 8.92 -0.64
CA ASN A 69 4.88 10.03 -1.56
C ASN A 69 3.76 9.66 -2.53
N VAL A 70 2.69 10.46 -2.55
CA VAL A 70 1.51 10.24 -3.41
C VAL A 70 1.37 11.42 -4.35
N TRP A 71 1.39 11.17 -5.66
CA TRP A 71 1.30 12.25 -6.65
C TRP A 71 0.59 11.84 -7.92
N GLN A 72 0.16 12.86 -8.66
CA GLN A 72 -0.46 12.75 -9.97
C GLN A 72 0.08 13.90 -10.84
N PRO A 73 0.64 13.62 -12.03
CA PRO A 73 1.14 14.68 -12.90
C PRO A 73 -0.02 15.46 -13.54
N GLY A 74 0.30 16.66 -14.03
CA GLY A 74 -0.68 17.53 -14.69
C GLY A 74 -1.21 16.94 -16.00
N ARG A 75 -2.49 17.16 -16.29
CA ARG A 75 -3.13 16.68 -17.54
C ARG A 75 -2.55 17.29 -18.82
N ASN A 76 -2.04 18.52 -18.73
CA ASN A 76 -1.60 19.30 -19.90
C ASN A 76 -0.17 18.98 -20.37
N ILE A 77 0.45 17.93 -19.84
CA ILE A 77 1.84 17.53 -20.14
C ILE A 77 1.90 16.62 -21.39
N ILE A 78 0.78 16.01 -21.79
CA ILE A 78 0.77 15.04 -22.90
C ILE A 78 0.76 15.78 -24.24
N ALA A 79 1.83 15.62 -25.03
CA ALA A 79 1.93 16.07 -26.42
C ALA A 79 2.44 14.93 -27.30
N TYR A 80 1.72 14.59 -28.37
CA TYR A 80 2.08 13.50 -29.27
C TYR A 80 3.23 13.91 -30.20
N ALA A 81 4.17 12.99 -30.42
CA ALA A 81 5.30 13.19 -31.31
C ALA A 81 4.86 13.21 -32.79
N GLY A 82 5.44 14.10 -33.57
CA GLY A 82 5.30 14.14 -35.03
C GLY A 82 6.11 13.06 -35.74
N GLU A 83 5.99 13.01 -37.07
CA GLU A 83 6.80 12.10 -37.88
C GLU A 83 8.30 12.41 -37.76
N ASN A 84 9.11 11.38 -37.48
CA ASN A 84 10.55 11.46 -37.28
C ASN A 84 11.02 12.34 -36.10
N GLU A 85 10.12 12.70 -35.19
CA GLU A 85 10.48 13.39 -33.95
C GLU A 85 11.01 12.40 -32.90
N GLU A 86 11.93 12.86 -32.05
CA GLU A 86 12.31 12.13 -30.85
C GLU A 86 11.12 11.97 -29.90
N TYR A 87 11.01 10.77 -29.31
CA TYR A 87 9.83 10.42 -28.53
C TYR A 87 10.14 9.55 -27.31
N VAL A 88 9.20 9.55 -26.38
CA VAL A 88 9.11 8.58 -25.30
C VAL A 88 7.87 7.69 -25.48
N PRO A 89 7.97 6.37 -25.21
CA PRO A 89 6.87 5.45 -25.42
C PRO A 89 5.82 5.62 -24.32
N TYR A 90 4.55 5.71 -24.70
CA TYR A 90 3.44 5.98 -23.78
C TYR A 90 2.49 4.79 -23.68
N LEU A 91 2.11 4.49 -22.44
CA LEU A 91 1.04 3.55 -22.10
C LEU A 91 -0.17 4.30 -21.57
N GLN A 92 -1.35 3.88 -22.02
CA GLN A 92 -2.59 4.30 -21.39
C GLN A 92 -2.71 3.64 -20.01
N PRO A 93 -3.48 4.24 -19.09
CA PRO A 93 -3.60 3.78 -17.71
C PRO A 93 -3.95 2.29 -17.56
N TYR A 94 -4.80 1.75 -18.44
CA TYR A 94 -5.23 0.36 -18.34
C TYR A 94 -4.24 -0.64 -18.92
N ASP A 95 -3.34 -0.21 -19.80
CA ASP A 95 -2.37 -1.12 -20.41
C ASP A 95 -1.40 -1.68 -19.36
N ILE A 96 -1.24 -0.99 -18.20
CA ILE A 96 -0.39 -1.47 -17.09
C ILE A 96 -0.85 -2.82 -16.52
N LEU A 97 -2.09 -3.23 -16.78
CA LEU A 97 -2.69 -4.49 -16.33
C LEU A 97 -2.47 -5.63 -17.34
N GLU A 98 -1.98 -5.33 -18.54
CA GLU A 98 -1.65 -6.34 -19.53
C GLU A 98 -0.41 -7.13 -19.11
N TYR A 99 -0.34 -8.40 -19.52
CA TYR A 99 0.82 -9.24 -19.21
C TYR A 99 2.11 -8.71 -19.83
N MET A 100 2.03 -8.15 -21.04
CA MET A 100 3.16 -7.58 -21.77
C MET A 100 2.69 -6.38 -22.60
N PRO A 101 2.56 -5.20 -21.99
CA PRO A 101 2.03 -4.03 -22.68
C PRO A 101 2.99 -3.56 -23.77
N ILE A 102 2.41 -3.03 -24.83
CA ILE A 102 3.10 -2.39 -25.95
C ILE A 102 2.74 -0.90 -25.98
N GLU A 103 3.66 -0.06 -26.45
CA GLU A 103 3.39 1.38 -26.58
C GLU A 103 2.12 1.62 -27.40
N ARG A 104 1.19 2.40 -26.86
CA ARG A 104 -0.03 2.79 -27.59
C ARG A 104 0.20 4.03 -28.43
N SER A 105 1.10 4.88 -27.96
CA SER A 105 1.43 6.12 -28.62
C SER A 105 2.83 6.59 -28.25
N ARG A 106 3.27 7.66 -28.89
CA ARG A 106 4.60 8.25 -28.77
C ARG A 106 4.41 9.70 -28.38
N LEU A 107 5.00 10.11 -27.26
CA LEU A 107 4.96 11.51 -26.81
C LEU A 107 6.25 12.20 -27.18
N SER A 108 6.16 13.46 -27.58
CA SER A 108 7.32 14.30 -27.87
C SER A 108 8.21 14.38 -26.64
N SER A 109 9.52 14.12 -26.82
CA SER A 109 10.52 14.27 -25.75
C SER A 109 10.80 15.74 -25.40
N HIS A 110 10.45 16.68 -26.29
CA HIS A 110 10.73 18.11 -26.15
C HIS A 110 9.69 18.83 -25.28
N GLN A 111 8.61 18.15 -24.89
CA GLN A 111 7.57 18.72 -24.07
C GLN A 111 8.07 19.00 -22.66
N ASN A 112 7.74 20.18 -22.13
CA ASN A 112 8.10 20.55 -20.77
C ASN A 112 7.55 19.54 -19.76
N ASP A 113 8.39 19.15 -18.81
CA ASP A 113 8.05 18.27 -17.67
C ASP A 113 7.68 16.82 -18.05
N ILE A 114 8.14 16.31 -19.20
CA ILE A 114 7.91 14.91 -19.59
C ILE A 114 8.42 13.90 -18.54
N ASP A 115 9.46 14.27 -17.78
CA ASP A 115 10.03 13.44 -16.73
C ASP A 115 9.09 13.20 -15.56
N SER A 116 8.11 14.09 -15.30
CA SER A 116 7.10 13.87 -14.26
C SER A 116 6.10 12.75 -14.62
N LEU A 117 6.04 12.36 -15.90
CA LEU A 117 5.25 11.22 -16.38
C LEU A 117 5.97 9.88 -16.17
N ARG A 118 7.30 9.89 -15.98
CA ARG A 118 8.10 8.69 -15.74
C ARG A 118 7.79 8.10 -14.38
N VAL A 119 8.01 6.79 -14.28
CA VAL A 119 7.78 6.03 -13.05
C VAL A 119 8.97 5.13 -12.81
N GLU A 120 9.57 5.23 -11.64
CA GLU A 120 10.64 4.33 -11.21
C GLU A 120 10.06 2.97 -10.81
N LYS A 121 10.85 1.90 -10.97
CA LYS A 121 10.53 0.58 -10.44
C LYS A 121 10.12 0.64 -8.95
N GLY A 122 9.10 -0.14 -8.59
CA GLY A 122 8.63 -0.31 -7.22
C GLY A 122 7.60 0.73 -6.79
N THR A 123 7.17 1.60 -7.71
CA THR A 123 6.08 2.55 -7.49
C THR A 123 4.75 1.83 -7.69
N ILE A 124 3.81 2.02 -6.77
CA ILE A 124 2.44 1.52 -6.96
C ILE A 124 1.72 2.49 -7.91
N LEU A 125 1.12 1.94 -8.96
CA LEU A 125 0.33 2.65 -9.95
C LEU A 125 -1.12 2.20 -9.84
N GLN A 126 -2.03 3.13 -9.53
CA GLN A 126 -3.47 2.86 -9.40
C GLN A 126 -4.26 3.67 -10.41
N THR A 127 -5.17 3.03 -11.14
CA THR A 127 -6.08 3.72 -12.05
C THR A 127 -7.05 4.61 -11.28
N CYS A 128 -7.10 5.88 -11.65
CA CYS A 128 -7.99 6.87 -11.02
C CYS A 128 -8.96 7.53 -12.01
N SER A 129 -9.01 7.03 -13.25
CA SER A 129 -9.95 7.46 -14.28
C SER A 129 -10.47 6.27 -15.11
N GLY A 130 -11.46 6.55 -15.95
CA GLY A 130 -12.04 5.58 -16.87
C GLY A 130 -13.15 4.73 -16.25
N ARG A 131 -13.50 3.63 -16.91
CA ARG A 131 -14.67 2.80 -16.56
C ARG A 131 -14.43 1.91 -15.32
N ASN A 132 -13.17 1.53 -15.07
CA ASN A 132 -12.78 0.59 -14.02
C ASN A 132 -11.75 1.26 -13.07
N LEU A 133 -12.25 2.00 -12.09
CA LEU A 133 -11.43 2.65 -11.06
C LEU A 133 -10.92 1.63 -10.05
N GLY A 134 -9.66 1.77 -9.61
CA GLY A 134 -9.12 1.00 -8.49
C GLY A 134 -8.07 -0.06 -8.81
N PRO A 135 -8.06 -0.75 -9.97
CA PRO A 135 -6.97 -1.65 -10.33
C PRO A 135 -5.60 -1.00 -10.18
N LEU A 136 -4.65 -1.78 -9.66
CA LEU A 136 -3.31 -1.31 -9.38
C LEU A 136 -2.24 -2.36 -9.65
N VAL A 137 -1.02 -1.90 -9.90
CA VAL A 137 0.18 -2.74 -10.06
C VAL A 137 1.37 -2.10 -9.36
N ILE A 138 2.40 -2.90 -9.07
CA ILE A 138 3.72 -2.38 -8.71
C ILE A 138 4.55 -2.31 -9.99
N SER A 139 5.08 -1.13 -10.32
CA SER A 139 5.93 -0.95 -11.49
C SER A 139 7.19 -1.81 -11.40
N ASP A 140 7.56 -2.44 -12.51
CA ASP A 140 8.80 -3.19 -12.64
C ASP A 140 9.77 -2.47 -13.59
N LYS A 141 10.90 -3.13 -13.91
CA LYS A 141 11.87 -2.59 -14.88
C LYS A 141 11.32 -2.52 -16.31
N TYR A 142 10.25 -3.23 -16.63
CA TYR A 142 9.63 -3.20 -17.95
C TYR A 142 8.77 -1.95 -18.09
N LEU A 143 7.89 -1.69 -17.10
CA LEU A 143 7.04 -0.51 -17.04
C LEU A 143 7.82 0.80 -16.93
N GLU A 144 8.99 0.78 -16.30
CA GLU A 144 9.90 1.95 -16.19
C GLU A 144 10.38 2.49 -17.55
N LYS A 145 10.26 1.72 -18.63
CA LYS A 145 10.60 2.16 -19.99
C LYS A 145 9.58 3.14 -20.57
N PHE A 146 8.37 3.18 -20.02
CA PHE A 146 7.25 3.95 -20.53
C PHE A 146 6.97 5.19 -19.68
N VAL A 147 6.25 6.13 -20.28
CA VAL A 147 5.62 7.24 -19.56
C VAL A 147 4.12 7.02 -19.45
N PHE A 148 3.52 7.54 -18.38
CA PHE A 148 2.11 7.37 -18.09
C PHE A 148 1.45 8.71 -17.83
N GLY A 149 0.19 8.85 -18.23
CA GLY A 149 -0.54 10.11 -18.07
C GLY A 149 -0.90 10.43 -16.61
N SER A 150 -1.75 11.46 -16.48
CA SER A 150 -2.35 11.87 -15.20
C SER A 150 -3.33 10.85 -14.65
N ASP A 151 -3.77 9.88 -15.45
CA ASP A 151 -4.88 9.00 -15.08
C ASP A 151 -4.45 7.80 -14.21
N LEU A 152 -3.27 7.92 -13.62
CA LEU A 152 -2.71 7.05 -12.60
C LEU A 152 -2.30 7.86 -11.37
N ILE A 153 -2.74 7.41 -10.21
CA ILE A 153 -2.15 7.81 -8.93
C ILE A 153 -0.86 7.02 -8.74
N ARG A 154 0.23 7.73 -8.44
CA ARG A 154 1.54 7.15 -8.14
C ARG A 154 1.78 7.20 -6.65
N ILE A 155 2.16 6.06 -6.09
CA ILE A 155 2.39 5.91 -4.65
C ILE A 155 3.76 5.27 -4.47
N LYS A 156 4.72 6.05 -3.95
CA LYS A 156 6.08 5.59 -3.66
C LYS A 156 6.24 5.44 -2.16
N ILE A 157 6.52 4.21 -1.74
CA ILE A 157 6.79 3.83 -0.35
C ILE A 157 8.20 3.22 -0.30
N TYR A 158 9.05 3.79 0.54
CA TYR A 158 10.45 3.37 0.65
C TYR A 158 10.62 2.07 1.45
N ASP A 159 9.78 1.87 2.46
CA ASP A 159 9.75 0.64 3.26
C ASP A 159 9.05 -0.49 2.47
N GLU A 160 9.73 -1.61 2.26
CA GLU A 160 9.19 -2.70 1.46
C GLU A 160 8.04 -3.44 2.13
N GLU A 161 8.10 -3.65 3.44
CA GLU A 161 7.03 -4.34 4.16
C GLU A 161 5.75 -3.51 4.15
N ILE A 162 5.86 -2.20 4.41
CA ILE A 162 4.73 -1.28 4.33
C ILE A 162 4.20 -1.20 2.90
N LYS A 163 5.07 -1.14 1.89
CA LYS A 163 4.66 -1.11 0.48
C LYS A 163 3.80 -2.32 0.11
N TYR A 164 4.23 -3.54 0.46
CA TYR A 164 3.47 -4.74 0.15
C TYR A 164 2.19 -4.84 0.98
N TYR A 165 2.22 -4.40 2.24
CA TYR A 165 1.02 -4.31 3.06
C TYR A 165 -0.02 -3.36 2.44
N VAL A 166 0.41 -2.16 2.03
CA VAL A 166 -0.46 -1.16 1.38
C VAL A 166 -0.98 -1.67 0.03
N TYR A 167 -0.11 -2.31 -0.76
CA TYR A 167 -0.51 -2.92 -2.03
C TYR A 167 -1.60 -3.98 -1.84
N ALA A 168 -1.40 -4.91 -0.90
CA ALA A 168 -2.38 -5.94 -0.58
C ALA A 168 -3.69 -5.35 -0.02
N PHE A 169 -3.59 -4.30 0.79
CA PHE A 169 -4.75 -3.58 1.32
C PHE A 169 -5.61 -2.99 0.21
N PHE A 170 -5.00 -2.34 -0.80
CA PHE A 170 -5.76 -1.79 -1.93
C PHE A 170 -6.26 -2.84 -2.93
N LEU A 171 -5.61 -4.00 -3.02
CA LEU A 171 -6.05 -5.09 -3.90
C LEU A 171 -7.36 -5.76 -3.43
N HIS A 172 -7.58 -5.79 -2.11
CA HIS A 172 -8.73 -6.47 -1.48
C HIS A 172 -9.81 -5.52 -0.94
N GLY A 173 -9.63 -4.20 -1.13
CA GLY A 173 -10.54 -3.15 -0.69
C GLY A 173 -11.74 -2.95 -1.60
#